data_AF-A0A3D1YMH0-F1
#
_entry.id   AF-A0A3D1YMH0-F1
#
_cell.length_a   1.000
_cell.length_b   1.000
_cell.length_c   1.000
_cell.angle_alpha   90.00
_cell.angle_beta   90.00
_cell.angle_gamma   90.00
#
_symmetry.space_group_name_H-M   'P 1'
#
loop_
_entity.id
_entity.type
_entity.pdbx_description
1 polymer ?
#
loop_
_entity_poly.entity_id
_entity_poly.type
_entity_poly.pdbx_seq_one_letter_code
_entity_poly.pdbx_strand_id
1 'polypeptide(L)'
;HSWHALRRLMWDYVGIERTNRRLKRAANHISVLEQEVDEYYASFTITKELLELRNLTLVSKLMIDSAQSRKESRGLHFNSDYPSMLSEARDTVLVPKNGKSTSTELPKYK
;
A
#
# COMPACT_ATOMS: atom_id res chain seq x y z
N HIS A 1 -3.82 -18.75 -7.31
CA HIS A 1 -5.11 -18.03 -7.28
C HIS A 1 -4.96 -16.64 -6.67
N SER A 2 -4.41 -16.50 -5.46
CA SER A 2 -4.28 -15.24 -4.72
C SER A 2 -3.45 -14.15 -5.43
N TRP A 3 -2.42 -14.53 -6.18
CA TRP A 3 -1.62 -13.59 -6.96
C TRP A 3 -2.43 -12.82 -8.02
N HIS A 4 -3.32 -13.50 -8.75
CA HIS A 4 -4.18 -12.85 -9.73
C HIS A 4 -5.21 -11.95 -9.06
N ALA A 5 -5.73 -12.35 -7.89
CA ALA A 5 -6.65 -11.53 -7.12
C ALA A 5 -5.98 -10.24 -6.63
N LEU A 6 -4.75 -10.32 -6.10
CA LEU A 6 -3.96 -9.15 -5.68
C LEU A 6 -3.70 -8.20 -6.85
N ARG A 7 -3.30 -8.71 -8.02
CA ARG A 7 -3.07 -7.87 -9.20
C ARG A 7 -4.34 -7.15 -9.67
N ARG A 8 -5.48 -7.85 -9.73
CA ARG A 8 -6.77 -7.24 -10.07
C ARG A 8 -7.17 -6.18 -9.05
N LEU A 9 -7.03 -6.46 -7.75
CA LEU A 9 -7.30 -5.50 -6.70
C LEU A 9 -6.47 -4.21 -6.84
N MET A 10 -5.16 -4.34 -7.07
CA MET A 10 -4.28 -3.18 -7.24
C MET A 10 -4.64 -2.39 -8.50
N TRP A 11 -5.03 -3.07 -9.58
CA TRP A 11 -5.49 -2.43 -10.81
C TRP A 11 -6.81 -1.67 -10.61
N ASP A 12 -7.83 -2.32 -10.05
CA ASP A 12 -9.18 -1.78 -9.95
C ASP A 12 -9.30 -0.65 -8.92
N TYR A 13 -8.51 -0.71 -7.84
CA TYR A 13 -8.67 0.20 -6.69
C TYR A 13 -7.48 1.13 -6.44
N VAL A 14 -6.29 0.79 -6.93
CA VAL A 14 -5.05 1.54 -6.69
C VAL A 14 -4.36 1.94 -8.02
N GLY A 15 -5.09 1.77 -9.14
CA GLY A 15 -4.68 2.14 -10.49
C GLY A 15 -4.61 3.65 -10.73
N ILE A 16 -4.72 4.08 -11.99
CA ILE A 16 -4.48 5.47 -12.41
C ILE A 16 -5.40 6.45 -11.67
N GLU A 17 -6.71 6.18 -11.67
CA GLU A 17 -7.70 6.98 -10.95
C GLU A 17 -8.12 6.30 -9.64
N ARG A 18 -7.94 7.04 -8.54
CA ARG A 18 -8.24 6.59 -7.17
C ARG A 18 -9.41 7.39 -6.58
N THR A 19 -10.07 6.77 -5.60
CA THR A 19 -11.03 7.44 -4.71
C THR A 19 -10.83 6.91 -3.30
N ASN A 20 -11.19 7.69 -2.30
CA ASN A 20 -11.23 7.29 -0.89
C ASN A 20 -12.03 6.00 -0.70
N ARG A 21 -13.14 5.84 -1.42
CA ARG A 21 -13.96 4.62 -1.36
C ARG A 21 -13.22 3.40 -1.92
N ARG A 22 -12.57 3.52 -3.08
CA ARG A 22 -11.77 2.43 -3.68
C ARG A 22 -10.58 2.07 -2.80
N LEU A 23 -9.85 3.07 -2.30
CA LEU A 23 -8.71 2.84 -1.41
C LEU A 23 -9.11 2.19 -0.09
N LYS A 24 -10.27 2.55 0.48
CA LYS A 24 -10.81 1.88 1.68
C LYS A 24 -11.16 0.41 1.40
N ARG A 25 -11.75 0.11 0.24
CA ARG A 25 -11.99 -1.28 -0.17
C ARG A 25 -10.69 -2.05 -0.35
N ALA A 26 -9.69 -1.47 -1.03
CA ALA A 26 -8.38 -2.10 -1.17
C ALA A 26 -7.74 -2.43 0.19
N ALA A 27 -7.81 -1.51 1.15
CA ALA A 27 -7.30 -1.73 2.51
C ALA A 27 -8.00 -2.88 3.25
N ASN A 28 -9.33 -2.99 3.14
CA ASN A 28 -10.06 -4.09 3.78
C ASN A 28 -9.66 -5.44 3.17
N HIS A 29 -9.57 -5.52 1.84
CA HIS A 29 -9.21 -6.75 1.15
C HIS A 29 -7.74 -7.15 1.40
N ILE A 30 -6.80 -6.19 1.39
CA ILE A 30 -5.39 -6.51 1.65
C ILE A 30 -5.18 -6.99 3.09
N SER A 31 -5.97 -6.49 4.06
CA SER A 31 -5.92 -6.96 5.44
C SER A 31 -6.35 -8.42 5.59
N VAL A 32 -7.34 -8.88 4.82
CA VAL A 32 -7.75 -10.29 4.83
C VAL A 32 -6.64 -11.16 4.22
N LEU A 33 -6.08 -10.75 3.08
CA LEU A 33 -4.98 -11.48 2.45
C LEU A 33 -3.73 -11.54 3.35
N GLU A 34 -3.43 -10.47 4.08
CA GLU A 34 -2.32 -10.43 5.05
C GLU A 34 -2.51 -11.49 6.14
N GLN A 35 -3.73 -11.61 6.70
CA GLN A 35 -4.06 -12.65 7.69
C GLN A 35 -3.89 -14.06 7.12
N GLU A 36 -4.42 -14.32 5.92
CA GLU A 36 -4.27 -15.62 5.25
C GLU A 36 -2.80 -15.98 5.02
N VAL A 37 -1.98 -15.01 4.57
CA VAL A 37 -0.54 -15.21 4.36
C VAL A 37 0.18 -15.52 5.67
N ASP A 38 -0.14 -14.82 6.75
CA ASP A 38 0.47 -15.04 8.06
C ASP A 38 0.09 -16.41 8.63
N GLU A 39 -1.16 -16.84 8.48
CA GLU A 39 -1.63 -18.18 8.86
C GLU A 39 -0.90 -19.28 8.07
N TYR A 40 -0.74 -19.09 6.75
CA TYR A 40 0.00 -20.03 5.92
C TYR A 40 1.48 -20.10 6.30
N TYR A 41 2.09 -18.95 6.60
CA TYR A 41 3.48 -18.87 7.02
C TYR A 41 3.73 -19.56 8.35
N ALA A 42 2.77 -19.51 9.29
CA ALA A 42 2.88 -20.18 10.58
C ALA A 42 2.65 -21.70 10.50
N SER A 43 1.83 -22.18 9.55
CA SER A 43 1.30 -23.54 9.56
C SER A 43 1.91 -24.49 8.52
N PHE A 44 2.59 -23.97 7.49
CA PHE A 44 3.09 -24.78 6.37
C PHE A 44 4.59 -24.58 6.11
N THR A 45 5.18 -25.53 5.39
CA THR A 45 6.57 -25.42 4.91
C THR A 45 6.73 -24.18 4.04
N ILE A 46 7.74 -23.38 4.33
CA ILE A 46 8.04 -22.16 3.59
C ILE A 46 8.47 -22.52 2.16
N THR A 47 7.73 -22.01 1.18
CA THR A 47 8.07 -22.11 -0.25
C THR A 47 8.40 -20.74 -0.83
N LYS A 48 9.03 -20.75 -2.02
CA LYS A 48 9.34 -19.53 -2.76
C LYS A 48 8.07 -18.73 -3.08
N GLU A 49 7.02 -19.40 -3.52
CA GLU A 49 5.75 -18.79 -3.93
C GLU A 49 5.05 -18.10 -2.74
N LEU A 50 5.14 -18.69 -1.54
CA LEU A 50 4.60 -18.08 -0.33
C LEU A 50 5.38 -16.81 0.06
N LEU A 51 6.71 -16.82 -0.03
CA LEU A 51 7.54 -15.64 0.21
C LEU A 51 7.25 -14.51 -0.78
N GLU A 52 7.07 -14.86 -2.06
CA GLU A 52 6.68 -13.90 -3.10
C GLU A 52 5.30 -13.29 -2.79
N LEU A 53 4.31 -14.11 -2.45
CA LEU A 53 2.97 -13.64 -2.08
C LEU A 53 3.03 -12.70 -0.86
N ARG A 54 3.81 -13.05 0.16
CA ARG A 54 4.00 -12.23 1.36
C ARG A 54 4.60 -10.87 1.05
N ASN A 55 5.68 -10.84 0.27
CA ASN A 55 6.35 -9.59 -0.11
C ASN A 55 5.43 -8.70 -0.95
N LEU A 56 4.72 -9.28 -1.92
CA LEU A 56 3.75 -8.54 -2.74
C LEU A 56 2.61 -7.96 -1.89
N THR A 57 2.06 -8.75 -0.96
CA THR A 57 0.99 -8.31 -0.07
C THR A 57 1.45 -7.13 0.80
N LEU A 58 2.66 -7.23 1.37
CA LEU A 58 3.26 -6.15 2.15
C LEU A 58 3.43 -4.86 1.33
N VAL A 59 4.06 -4.95 0.15
CA VAL A 59 4.28 -3.77 -0.71
C VAL A 59 2.95 -3.15 -1.13
N SER A 60 1.96 -3.98 -1.49
CA SER A 60 0.61 -3.51 -1.82
C SER A 60 -0.04 -2.75 -0.68
N LYS A 61 0.07 -3.24 0.56
CA LYS A 61 -0.43 -2.54 1.75
C LYS A 61 0.24 -1.18 1.94
N LEU A 62 1.57 -1.10 1.85
CA LEU A 62 2.31 0.16 1.96
C LEU A 62 1.92 1.16 0.87
N MET A 63 1.66 0.70 -0.36
CA MET A 63 1.16 1.55 -1.44
C MET A 63 -0.24 2.08 -1.14
N ILE A 64 -1.14 1.25 -0.62
CA ILE A 64 -2.51 1.65 -0.25
C ILE A 64 -2.46 2.67 0.88
N ASP A 65 -1.68 2.42 1.94
CA ASP A 65 -1.55 3.33 3.09
C ASP A 65 -1.01 4.70 2.65
N SER A 66 0.02 4.70 1.79
CA SER A 66 0.59 5.92 1.22
C SER A 66 -0.43 6.68 0.36
N ALA A 67 -1.22 5.96 -0.44
CA ALA A 67 -2.26 6.57 -1.27
C ALA A 67 -3.42 7.12 -0.43
N GLN A 68 -3.77 6.48 0.69
CA GLN A 68 -4.80 6.96 1.61
C GLN A 68 -4.36 8.20 2.37
N SER A 69 -3.09 8.32 2.75
CA SER A 69 -2.58 9.48 3.50
C SER A 69 -2.46 10.73 2.64
N ARG A 70 -2.28 10.59 1.32
CA ARG A 70 -2.13 11.72 0.41
C ARG A 70 -3.50 12.35 0.07
N LYS A 71 -3.68 13.62 0.44
CA LYS A 71 -4.93 14.39 0.27
C LYS A 71 -4.81 15.46 -0.83
N GLU A 72 -4.18 15.08 -1.94
CA GLU A 72 -3.96 15.91 -3.12
C GLU A 72 -3.81 15.02 -4.35
N SER A 73 -3.90 15.60 -5.54
CA SER A 73 -3.53 14.93 -6.79
C SER A 73 -2.27 15.57 -7.37
N ARG A 74 -1.21 14.77 -7.53
CA ARG A 74 0.10 15.24 -8.01
C ARG A 74 0.85 14.11 -8.72
N GLY A 75 1.32 14.38 -9.94
CA GLY A 75 2.07 13.41 -10.74
C GLY A 75 1.27 12.14 -11.02
N LEU A 76 1.84 10.97 -10.73
CA LEU A 76 1.18 9.66 -10.92
C LEU A 76 0.11 9.31 -9.86
N HIS A 77 -0.03 10.16 -8.84
CA HIS A 77 -1.08 10.03 -7.84
C HIS A 77 -2.25 10.95 -8.20
N PHE A 78 -3.30 10.38 -8.78
CA PHE A 78 -4.58 11.07 -8.99
C PHE A 78 -5.67 10.45 -8.12
N ASN A 79 -6.33 11.27 -7.30
CA ASN A 79 -7.46 10.91 -6.47
C ASN A 79 -8.61 11.90 -6.74
N SER A 80 -9.72 11.44 -7.30
CA SER A 80 -10.82 12.32 -7.71
C SER A 80 -11.58 12.95 -6.53
N ASP A 81 -11.40 12.46 -5.30
CA ASP A 81 -11.87 13.15 -4.09
C ASP A 81 -10.97 14.33 -3.68
N TYR A 82 -9.73 14.40 -4.21
CA TYR A 82 -8.77 15.50 -3.99
C TYR A 82 -8.11 15.90 -5.32
N PRO A 83 -8.86 16.52 -6.26
CA PRO A 83 -8.40 16.71 -7.64
C PRO A 83 -7.28 17.76 -7.79
N SER A 84 -7.09 18.63 -6.80
CA SER A 84 -6.12 19.72 -6.83
C SER A 84 -4.82 19.36 -6.12
N MET A 85 -3.75 20.06 -6.48
CA MET A 85 -2.48 20.06 -5.75
C MET A 85 -2.57 20.93 -4.49
N LEU A 86 -1.90 20.53 -3.42
CA LEU A 86 -1.64 21.41 -2.27
C LEU A 86 -0.55 22.44 -2.61
N SER A 87 -0.51 23.53 -1.84
CA SER A 87 0.49 24.60 -1.99
C SER A 87 1.92 24.09 -1.78
N GLU A 88 2.10 23.22 -0.78
CA GLU A 88 3.38 22.59 -0.46
C GLU A 88 3.33 21.10 -0.81
N ALA A 89 4.29 20.65 -1.61
CA ALA A 89 4.49 19.23 -1.85
C ALA A 89 5.19 18.60 -0.63
N ARG A 90 4.67 17.47 -0.16
CA ARG A 90 5.28 16.70 0.93
C ARG A 90 5.39 15.24 0.54
N ASP A 91 6.51 14.63 0.90
CA ASP A 91 6.71 13.20 0.73
C ASP A 91 5.76 12.42 1.64
N THR A 92 5.41 11.23 1.18
CA THR A 92 4.63 10.28 1.98
C THR A 92 5.60 9.28 2.57
N VAL A 93 5.90 9.43 3.86
CA VAL A 93 6.85 8.58 4.57
C VAL A 93 6.09 7.70 5.55
N LEU A 94 6.22 6.38 5.40
CA LEU A 94 5.67 5.38 6.31
C LEU A 94 6.75 4.94 7.30
N VAL A 95 6.47 5.10 8.60
CA VAL A 95 7.38 4.69 9.68
C VAL A 95 6.88 3.38 10.29
N PRO A 96 7.69 2.30 10.29
CA PRO A 96 7.29 1.05 10.91
C PRO A 96 7.26 1.19 12.44
N LYS A 97 6.31 0.51 13.09
CA LYS A 97 6.12 0.58 14.56
C LYS A 97 7.36 0.16 15.37
N ASN A 98 8.16 -0.76 14.82
CA ASN A 98 9.41 -1.24 15.39
C ASN A 98 10.65 -0.51 14.81
N GLY A 99 10.45 0.58 14.06
CA GLY A 99 11.53 1.38 13.51
C GLY A 99 12.25 2.17 14.60
N LYS A 100 13.58 2.31 14.46
CA LYS A 100 14.38 3.19 15.33
C LYS A 100 14.19 4.67 15.03
N SER A 101 13.71 5.00 13.82
CA SER A 101 13.46 6.38 13.38
C SER A 101 12.00 6.74 13.62
N THR A 102 11.76 7.93 14.14
CA THR A 102 10.43 8.56 14.23
C THR A 102 10.22 9.65 13.18
N SER A 103 11.20 9.87 12.31
CA SER A 103 11.15 10.93 11.30
C SER A 103 10.15 10.59 10.20
N THR A 104 9.28 11.55 9.87
CA THR A 104 8.38 11.50 8.71
C THR A 104 8.94 12.27 7.51
N GLU A 105 10.22 12.64 7.56
CA GLU A 105 10.94 13.31 6.46
C GLU A 105 11.92 12.34 5.80
N LEU A 106 12.13 12.50 4.49
CA LEU A 106 13.17 11.77 3.78
C LEU A 106 14.57 12.15 4.32
N PRO A 107 15.50 11.19 4.39
CA PRO A 107 16.88 11.51 4.74
C PRO A 107 17.47 12.49 3.73
N LYS A 108 18.16 13.51 4.24
CA LYS A 108 18.90 14.46 3.40
C LYS A 108 20.14 13.77 2.84
N TYR A 109 20.09 13.37 1.58
CA TYR A 109 21.27 12.95 0.85
C TYR A 109 22.11 14.20 0.53
N LYS A 110 23.38 14.19 0.95
CA LYS A 110 24.36 15.23 0.59
C LYS A 110 24.92 14.96 -0.80
#